data_AF-K2BFH8-F1
#
_entry.id   AF-K2BFH8-F1
#
_cell.length_a   1.000
_cell.length_b   1.000
_cell.length_c   1.000
_cell.angle_alpha   90.00
_cell.angle_beta   90.00
_cell.angle_gamma   90.00
#
_symmetry.space_group_name_H-M   'P 1'
#
loop_
_entity.id
_entity.type
_entity.pdbx_description
1 polymer ?
#
loop_
_entity_poly.entity_id
_entity_poly.type
_entity_poly.pdbx_seq_one_letter_code
_entity_poly.pdbx_strand_id
1 'polypeptide(L)'
;MLDFFQGQMDFILFFTGLAFFFFGFTFLLIYQIEKKEHSWKFLASFGILRGIYQWLLLVQWMYFHHAVLSAAIIGLDILSFVLLFEFGRRGLREGKKSSRMWGLWMYVPLILLFAYAFFAGGGHVLDTVLHLTVSLLACLLAGIYFWHYAAKRGMEKMFM
;
A
#
# COMPACT_ATOMS: atom_id res chain seq x y z
N MET A 1 -31.51 -1.02 -2.27
CA MET A 1 -30.20 -1.63 -2.63
C MET A 1 -29.06 -0.99 -1.87
N LEU A 2 -28.94 0.34 -1.85
CA LEU A 2 -27.91 1.04 -1.08
C LEU A 2 -27.93 0.69 0.42
N ASP A 3 -29.11 0.61 1.03
CA ASP A 3 -29.25 0.31 2.47
C ASP A 3 -28.74 -1.10 2.84
N PHE A 4 -28.86 -2.07 1.92
CA PHE A 4 -28.32 -3.42 2.14
C PHE A 4 -26.79 -3.39 2.20
N PHE A 5 -26.14 -2.69 1.26
CA PHE A 5 -24.68 -2.56 1.27
C PHE A 5 -24.18 -1.77 2.47
N GLN A 6 -24.90 -0.70 2.83
CA GLN A 6 -24.54 0.14 3.96
C GLN A 6 -24.61 -0.63 5.29
N GLY A 7 -25.61 -1.51 5.46
CA GLY A 7 -25.71 -2.40 6.62
C GLY A 7 -24.66 -3.52 6.68
N GLN A 8 -23.90 -3.77 5.62
CA GLN A 8 -22.83 -4.78 5.57
C GLN A 8 -21.42 -4.17 5.62
N MET A 9 -21.30 -2.83 5.65
CA MET A 9 -19.99 -2.15 5.67
C MET A 9 -19.12 -2.58 6.85
N ASP A 10 -19.73 -2.81 8.01
CA ASP A 10 -19.00 -3.25 9.21
C ASP A 10 -18.30 -4.60 8.98
N PHE A 11 -19.04 -5.53 8.38
CA PHE A 11 -18.54 -6.85 8.03
C PHE A 11 -17.43 -6.75 6.97
N ILE A 12 -17.64 -5.97 5.92
CA ILE A 12 -16.67 -5.81 4.83
C ILE A 12 -15.35 -5.22 5.35
N LEU A 13 -15.42 -4.14 6.14
CA LEU A 13 -14.24 -3.47 6.69
C LEU A 13 -13.48 -4.40 7.66
N PHE A 14 -14.20 -5.15 8.49
CA PHE A 14 -13.60 -6.12 9.41
C PHE A 14 -12.80 -7.20 8.67
N PHE A 15 -13.44 -7.89 7.70
CA PHE A 15 -12.80 -8.96 6.94
C PHE A 15 -11.69 -8.45 6.04
N THR A 16 -11.85 -7.25 5.45
CA THR A 16 -10.80 -6.62 4.65
C THR A 16 -9.57 -6.30 5.50
N GLY A 17 -9.77 -5.75 6.70
CA GLY A 17 -8.67 -5.52 7.64
C GLY A 17 -7.95 -6.80 8.03
N LEU A 18 -8.71 -7.86 8.30
CA LEU A 18 -8.18 -9.17 8.67
C LEU A 18 -7.40 -9.84 7.52
N ALA A 19 -7.88 -9.73 6.28
CA ALA A 19 -7.17 -10.18 5.09
C ALA A 19 -5.83 -9.46 4.90
N PHE A 20 -5.80 -8.14 5.14
CA PHE A 20 -4.56 -7.35 5.09
C PHE A 20 -3.56 -7.74 6.19
N PHE A 21 -4.03 -8.09 7.38
CA PHE A 21 -3.17 -8.66 8.42
C PHE A 21 -2.55 -9.98 7.98
N PHE A 22 -3.34 -10.92 7.46
CA PHE A 22 -2.80 -12.18 6.94
C PHE A 22 -1.77 -11.94 5.84
N PHE A 23 -2.08 -11.07 4.88
CA PHE A 23 -1.14 -10.66 3.85
C PHE A 23 0.17 -10.13 4.46
N GLY A 24 0.08 -9.18 5.40
CA GLY A 24 1.24 -8.60 6.07
C GLY A 24 2.09 -9.63 6.81
N PHE A 25 1.46 -10.54 7.57
CA PHE A 25 2.15 -11.59 8.31
C PHE A 25 2.78 -12.64 7.39
N THR A 26 2.12 -13.03 6.29
CA THR A 26 2.70 -13.94 5.31
C THR A 26 3.99 -13.36 4.71
N PHE A 27 3.99 -12.08 4.32
CA PHE A 27 5.20 -11.44 3.80
C PHE A 27 6.27 -11.19 4.86
N LEU A 28 5.87 -11.03 6.13
CA LEU A 28 6.81 -10.98 7.24
C LEU A 28 7.54 -12.32 7.43
N LEU A 29 6.82 -13.44 7.30
CA LEU A 29 7.42 -14.78 7.33
C LEU A 29 8.35 -15.00 6.13
N ILE A 30 7.95 -14.60 4.92
CA ILE A 30 8.80 -14.67 3.72
C ILE A 30 10.08 -13.87 3.93
N TYR A 31 10.00 -12.65 4.49
CA TYR A 31 11.17 -11.84 4.82
C TYR A 31 12.13 -12.55 5.80
N GLN A 32 11.61 -13.28 6.79
CA GLN A 32 12.45 -14.03 7.74
C GLN A 32 13.19 -15.20 7.09
N ILE A 33 12.59 -15.81 6.06
CA ILE A 33 13.16 -16.93 5.31
C ILE A 33 14.17 -16.41 4.27
N GLU A 34 13.80 -15.40 3.50
CA GLU A 34 14.57 -14.87 2.37
C GLU A 34 15.45 -13.66 2.72
N LYS A 35 16.03 -13.62 3.94
CA LYS A 35 16.76 -12.52 4.63
C LYS A 35 17.63 -11.55 3.78
N LYS A 36 17.94 -11.88 2.53
CA LYS A 36 18.68 -11.08 1.55
C LYS A 36 17.84 -10.00 0.86
N GLU A 37 16.52 -10.16 0.73
CA GLU A 37 15.68 -9.17 0.01
C GLU A 37 14.97 -8.23 1.00
N HIS A 38 15.53 -7.02 1.16
CA HIS A 38 15.02 -6.01 2.11
C HIS A 38 13.65 -5.44 1.69
N SER A 39 13.26 -5.66 0.45
CA SER A 39 12.00 -5.21 -0.13
C SER A 39 10.78 -5.83 0.59
N TRP A 40 10.80 -7.12 0.94
CA TRP A 40 9.65 -7.81 1.54
C TRP A 40 9.17 -7.22 2.87
N LYS A 41 10.07 -6.61 3.65
CA LYS A 41 9.70 -5.93 4.90
C LYS A 41 8.74 -4.77 4.65
N PHE A 42 8.91 -4.02 3.56
CA PHE A 42 8.02 -2.91 3.21
C PHE A 42 6.62 -3.40 2.84
N LEU A 43 6.53 -4.52 2.12
CA LEU A 43 5.26 -5.13 1.77
C LEU A 43 4.52 -5.70 2.99
N ALA A 44 5.27 -6.33 3.91
CA ALA A 44 4.73 -6.79 5.18
C ALA A 44 4.17 -5.62 6.02
N SER A 45 4.95 -4.54 6.16
CA SER A 45 4.52 -3.34 6.88
C SER A 45 3.32 -2.65 6.22
N PHE A 46 3.26 -2.62 4.89
CA PHE A 46 2.10 -2.15 4.14
C PHE A 46 0.83 -2.95 4.52
N GLY A 47 0.91 -4.29 4.49
CA GLY A 47 -0.23 -5.14 4.85
C GLY A 47 -0.74 -4.88 6.26
N ILE A 48 0.16 -4.81 7.23
CA ILE A 48 -0.18 -4.55 8.63
C ILE A 48 -0.84 -3.18 8.80
N LEU A 49 -0.22 -2.11 8.25
CA LEU A 49 -0.78 -0.76 8.35
C LEU A 49 -2.11 -0.64 7.61
N ARG A 50 -2.26 -1.29 6.46
CA ARG A 50 -3.53 -1.31 5.74
C ARG A 50 -4.61 -2.06 6.52
N GLY A 51 -4.26 -3.11 7.26
CA GLY A 51 -5.17 -3.79 8.19
C GLY A 51 -5.66 -2.85 9.30
N ILE A 52 -4.74 -2.14 9.95
CA ILE A 52 -5.04 -1.14 10.98
C ILE A 52 -5.93 -0.02 10.41
N TYR A 53 -5.64 0.47 9.21
CA TYR A 53 -6.45 1.48 8.52
C TYR A 53 -7.92 1.05 8.39
N GLN A 54 -8.17 -0.17 7.93
CA GLN A 54 -9.54 -0.68 7.74
C GLN A 54 -10.31 -0.79 9.06
N TRP A 55 -9.63 -1.20 10.14
CA TRP A 55 -10.26 -1.25 11.45
C TRP A 55 -10.47 0.14 12.06
N LEU A 56 -9.60 1.11 11.79
CA LEU A 56 -9.85 2.50 12.19
C LEU A 56 -11.02 3.12 11.41
N LEU A 57 -11.16 2.81 10.13
CA LEU A 57 -12.36 3.18 9.34
C LEU A 57 -13.63 2.56 9.94
N LEU A 58 -13.57 1.29 10.36
CA LEU A 58 -14.67 0.62 11.05
C LEU A 58 -15.06 1.38 12.34
N VAL A 59 -14.07 1.77 13.15
CA VAL A 59 -14.30 2.57 14.37
C VAL A 59 -14.91 3.93 14.02
N GLN A 60 -14.41 4.62 12.98
CA GLN A 60 -14.95 5.91 12.54
C GLN A 60 -16.39 5.79 12.02
N TRP A 61 -16.71 4.68 11.36
CA TRP A 61 -18.04 4.37 10.88
C TRP A 61 -19.02 4.14 12.03
N MET A 62 -18.58 3.44 13.10
CA MET A 62 -19.41 3.15 14.27
C MET A 62 -19.61 4.35 15.22
N TYR A 63 -18.59 5.20 15.42
CA TYR A 63 -18.57 6.21 16.50
C TYR A 63 -18.69 7.66 16.04
N PHE A 64 -19.20 7.92 14.83
CA PHE A 64 -19.30 9.26 14.21
C PHE A 64 -17.96 10.01 14.07
N HIS A 65 -17.97 11.07 13.26
CA HIS A 65 -16.75 11.73 12.79
C HIS A 65 -16.03 12.56 13.87
N HIS A 66 -14.94 12.00 14.42
CA HIS A 66 -13.96 12.75 15.20
C HIS A 66 -12.81 13.25 14.29
N ALA A 67 -12.51 14.56 14.38
CA ALA A 67 -11.48 15.20 13.55
C ALA A 67 -10.08 14.58 13.76
N VAL A 68 -9.73 14.26 15.01
CA VAL A 68 -8.44 13.62 15.34
C VAL A 68 -8.32 12.23 14.72
N LEU A 69 -9.38 11.43 14.82
CA LEU A 69 -9.43 10.09 14.22
C LEU A 69 -9.32 10.17 12.69
N SER A 70 -9.99 11.14 12.08
CA SER A 70 -9.94 11.37 10.63
C SER A 70 -8.53 11.71 10.15
N ALA A 71 -7.82 12.58 10.87
CA ALA A 71 -6.44 12.93 10.57
C ALA A 71 -5.50 11.71 10.72
N ALA A 72 -5.70 10.89 11.75
CA ALA A 72 -4.93 9.67 11.96
C ALA A 72 -5.14 8.66 10.83
N ILE A 73 -6.40 8.48 10.37
CA ILE A 73 -6.76 7.59 9.26
C ILE A 73 -6.07 8.03 7.96
N ILE A 74 -6.13 9.33 7.63
CA ILE A 74 -5.45 9.89 6.46
C ILE A 74 -3.93 9.68 6.56
N GLY A 75 -3.33 9.99 7.70
CA GLY A 75 -1.89 9.80 7.90
C GLY A 75 -1.46 8.35 7.74
N LEU A 76 -2.25 7.40 8.25
CA LEU A 76 -1.98 5.97 8.15
C LEU A 76 -2.14 5.44 6.72
N ASP A 77 -3.12 5.97 5.97
CA ASP A 77 -3.34 5.65 4.56
C ASP A 77 -2.15 6.06 3.69
N ILE A 78 -1.71 7.32 3.85
CA ILE A 78 -0.54 7.87 3.17
C ILE A 78 0.69 7.02 3.47
N LEU A 79 0.93 6.73 4.75
CA LEU A 79 2.08 5.93 5.18
C LEU A 79 2.05 4.54 4.56
N SER A 80 0.88 3.91 4.49
CA SER A 80 0.70 2.60 3.86
C SER A 80 1.11 2.65 2.39
N PHE A 81 0.61 3.61 1.62
CA PHE A 81 0.96 3.74 0.20
C PHE A 81 2.44 4.06 -0.02
N VAL A 82 3.06 4.87 0.84
CA VAL A 82 4.51 5.13 0.80
C VAL A 82 5.31 3.83 0.96
N LEU A 83 4.90 2.94 1.85
CA LEU A 83 5.54 1.64 2.03
C LEU A 83 5.39 0.74 0.80
N LEU A 84 4.19 0.69 0.20
CA LEU A 84 3.95 -0.08 -1.02
C LEU A 84 4.79 0.45 -2.20
N PHE A 85 4.88 1.77 -2.31
CA PHE A 85 5.72 2.42 -3.30
C PHE A 85 7.21 2.11 -3.10
N GLU A 86 7.70 2.19 -1.85
CA GLU A 86 9.07 1.82 -1.49
C GLU A 86 9.40 0.36 -1.79
N PHE A 87 8.45 -0.56 -1.55
CA PHE A 87 8.57 -1.96 -1.96
C PHE A 87 8.83 -2.08 -3.46
N GLY A 88 7.97 -1.49 -4.30
CA GLY A 88 8.14 -1.54 -5.75
C GLY A 88 9.45 -0.91 -6.22
N ARG A 89 9.81 0.25 -5.67
CA ARG A 89 11.04 0.97 -6.02
C ARG A 89 12.29 0.17 -5.68
N ARG A 90 12.35 -0.43 -4.48
CA ARG A 90 13.52 -1.21 -4.02
C ARG A 90 13.63 -2.54 -4.74
N GLY A 91 12.50 -3.22 -4.95
CA GLY A 91 12.46 -4.47 -5.70
C GLY A 91 12.97 -4.32 -7.14
N LEU A 92 12.62 -3.23 -7.81
CA LEU A 92 13.15 -2.93 -9.16
C LEU A 92 14.67 -2.65 -9.15
N ARG A 93 15.20 -2.07 -8.08
CA ARG A 93 16.63 -1.77 -7.92
C ARG A 93 17.47 -3.01 -7.68
N GLU A 94 16.93 -3.99 -6.95
CA GLU A 94 17.55 -5.31 -6.74
C GLU A 94 17.53 -6.17 -8.03
N GLY A 95 16.62 -5.87 -8.96
CA GLY A 95 16.40 -6.61 -10.20
C GLY A 95 17.45 -6.47 -11.32
N LYS A 96 18.00 -5.26 -11.58
CA LYS A 96 18.92 -4.96 -12.71
C LYS A 96 19.88 -3.77 -12.45
N LYS A 97 21.02 -3.76 -13.16
CA LYS A 97 22.08 -2.71 -13.22
C LYS A 97 21.62 -1.30 -13.65
N SER A 98 20.35 -1.13 -14.05
CA SER A 98 19.75 0.14 -14.51
C SER A 98 19.14 0.94 -13.34
N SER A 99 19.94 1.15 -12.30
CA SER A 99 19.49 1.70 -11.01
C SER A 99 19.45 3.23 -10.94
N ARG A 100 19.67 3.93 -12.07
CA ARG A 100 19.86 5.39 -12.07
C ARG A 100 18.60 6.21 -12.37
N MET A 101 17.57 5.62 -13.00
CA MET A 101 16.38 6.37 -13.40
C MET A 101 15.30 6.49 -12.32
N TRP A 102 15.22 5.55 -11.37
CA TRP A 102 14.17 5.50 -10.34
C TRP A 102 14.65 6.16 -9.03
N GLY A 103 15.16 7.39 -9.16
CA GLY A 103 15.69 8.20 -8.06
C GLY A 103 14.59 8.89 -7.23
N LEU A 104 15.03 9.66 -6.21
CA LEU A 104 14.16 10.46 -5.34
C LEU A 104 13.23 11.44 -6.09
N TRP A 105 13.47 11.68 -7.37
CA TRP A 105 12.61 12.49 -8.23
C TRP A 105 11.16 12.01 -8.31
N MET A 106 10.87 10.72 -8.08
CA MET A 106 9.49 10.24 -8.05
C MET A 106 8.68 10.72 -6.84
N TYR A 107 9.34 11.14 -5.75
CA TYR A 107 8.63 11.75 -4.62
C TYR A 107 8.16 13.17 -4.95
N VAL A 108 8.82 13.87 -5.88
CA VAL A 108 8.47 15.25 -6.25
C VAL A 108 7.06 15.37 -6.83
N PRO A 109 6.66 14.63 -7.88
CA PRO A 109 5.29 14.70 -8.37
C PRO A 109 4.29 14.19 -7.34
N LEU A 110 4.66 13.22 -6.51
CA LEU A 110 3.81 12.69 -5.44
C LEU A 110 3.52 13.76 -4.39
N ILE A 111 4.55 14.42 -3.86
CA ILE A 111 4.44 15.50 -2.89
C ILE A 111 3.69 16.71 -3.48
N LEU A 112 3.93 17.05 -4.75
CA LEU A 112 3.21 18.11 -5.45
C LEU A 112 1.72 17.77 -5.61
N LEU A 113 1.38 16.53 -5.95
CA LEU A 113 -0.01 16.06 -6.03
C LEU A 113 -0.70 16.11 -4.67
N PHE A 114 0.00 15.68 -3.61
CA PHE A 114 -0.49 15.76 -2.24
C PHE A 114 -0.75 17.18 -1.78
N ALA A 115 0.21 18.08 -2.03
CA ALA A 115 0.06 19.49 -1.70
C ALA A 115 -1.10 20.12 -2.48
N TYR A 116 -1.17 19.87 -3.80
CA TYR A 116 -2.25 20.39 -4.64
C TYR A 116 -3.62 19.87 -4.19
N ALA A 117 -3.77 18.57 -3.94
CA ALA A 117 -5.04 17.99 -3.50
C ALA A 117 -5.48 18.52 -2.12
N PHE A 118 -4.53 18.76 -1.21
CA PHE A 118 -4.80 19.36 0.09
C PHE A 118 -5.34 20.79 -0.04
N PHE A 119 -4.71 21.61 -0.89
CA PHE A 119 -5.11 23.01 -1.10
C PHE A 119 -6.37 23.17 -1.96
N ALA A 120 -6.61 22.28 -2.93
CA ALA A 120 -7.68 22.44 -3.91
C ALA A 120 -9.07 21.99 -3.42
N GLY A 121 -9.16 21.07 -2.45
CA GLY A 121 -10.46 20.49 -2.08
C GLY A 121 -10.58 19.85 -0.70
N GLY A 122 -9.59 20.02 0.18
CA GLY A 122 -9.62 19.45 1.54
C GLY A 122 -9.48 17.92 1.57
N GLY A 123 -9.81 17.31 2.72
CA GLY A 123 -9.53 15.90 3.01
C GLY A 123 -10.19 14.87 2.07
N HIS A 124 -11.39 15.16 1.55
CA HIS A 124 -12.09 14.24 0.65
C HIS A 124 -11.47 14.16 -0.75
N VAL A 125 -10.99 15.29 -1.28
CA VAL A 125 -10.29 15.32 -2.59
C VAL A 125 -8.91 14.68 -2.46
N LEU A 126 -8.25 14.84 -1.31
CA LEU A 126 -6.99 14.17 -1.01
C LEU A 126 -7.13 12.64 -1.06
N ASP A 127 -8.15 12.09 -0.40
CA ASP A 127 -8.44 10.65 -0.36
C ASP A 127 -8.72 10.09 -1.77
N THR A 128 -9.47 10.84 -2.58
CA THR A 128 -9.79 10.44 -3.96
C THR A 128 -8.54 10.40 -4.85
N VAL A 129 -7.71 11.44 -4.79
CA VAL A 129 -6.49 11.56 -5.60
C VAL A 129 -5.45 10.52 -5.19
N LEU A 130 -5.32 10.25 -3.90
CA LEU A 130 -4.51 9.19 -3.32
C LEU A 130 -4.83 7.83 -3.93
N HIS A 131 -6.11 7.46 -3.85
CA HIS A 131 -6.59 6.16 -4.34
C HIS A 131 -6.50 6.05 -5.87
N LEU A 132 -6.74 7.12 -6.63
CA LEU A 132 -6.66 7.04 -8.09
C LEU A 132 -5.23 7.06 -8.62
N THR A 133 -4.34 7.88 -8.08
CA THR A 133 -3.03 8.11 -8.71
C THR A 133 -1.93 7.29 -8.03
N VAL A 134 -1.79 7.43 -6.71
CA VAL A 134 -0.69 6.83 -5.96
C VAL A 134 -0.90 5.32 -5.83
N SER A 135 -2.14 4.88 -5.58
CA SER A 135 -2.42 3.44 -5.46
C SER A 135 -2.17 2.70 -6.77
N LEU A 136 -2.60 3.25 -7.91
CA LEU A 136 -2.39 2.64 -9.22
C LEU A 136 -0.90 2.52 -9.55
N LEU A 137 -0.14 3.59 -9.32
CA LEU A 137 1.31 3.58 -9.53
C LEU A 137 2.02 2.57 -8.62
N ALA A 138 1.67 2.55 -7.33
CA ALA A 138 2.26 1.62 -6.36
C ALA A 138 1.92 0.16 -6.70
N CYS A 139 0.67 -0.13 -7.08
CA CYS A 139 0.22 -1.45 -7.51
C CYS A 139 0.89 -1.91 -8.81
N LEU A 140 1.03 -1.03 -9.80
CA LEU A 140 1.73 -1.33 -11.04
C LEU A 140 3.20 -1.69 -10.78
N LEU A 141 3.90 -0.91 -9.94
CA LEU A 141 5.29 -1.19 -9.59
C LEU A 141 5.45 -2.51 -8.84
N ALA A 142 4.56 -2.78 -7.88
CA ALA A 142 4.53 -4.05 -7.17
C ALA A 142 4.27 -5.23 -8.12
N GLY A 143 3.32 -5.10 -9.04
CA GLY A 143 3.01 -6.12 -10.04
C GLY A 143 4.17 -6.40 -10.98
N ILE A 144 4.86 -5.36 -11.46
CA ILE A 144 6.06 -5.50 -12.28
C ILE A 144 7.16 -6.24 -11.49
N TYR A 145 7.36 -5.92 -10.21
CA TYR A 145 8.32 -6.64 -9.37
C TYR A 145 7.97 -8.13 -9.25
N PHE A 146 6.72 -8.46 -8.93
CA PHE A 146 6.28 -9.86 -8.83
C PHE A 146 6.48 -10.63 -10.14
N TRP A 147 6.17 -10.02 -11.29
CA TRP A 147 6.43 -10.62 -12.60
C TRP A 147 7.92 -10.93 -12.81
N HIS A 148 8.79 -9.97 -12.50
CA HIS A 148 10.24 -10.15 -12.63
C HIS A 148 10.79 -11.21 -11.67
N TYR A 149 10.28 -11.25 -10.44
CA TYR A 149 10.66 -12.24 -9.44
C TYR A 149 10.23 -13.65 -9.87
N ALA A 150 9.00 -13.82 -10.36
CA ALA A 150 8.50 -15.08 -10.88
C ALA A 150 9.30 -15.57 -12.10
N ALA A 151 9.65 -14.66 -13.02
CA ALA A 151 10.45 -14.99 -14.20
C ALA A 151 11.87 -15.48 -13.85
N LYS A 152 12.53 -14.90 -12.82
CA LYS A 152 13.85 -15.35 -12.36
C LYS A 152 13.81 -16.75 -11.76
N ARG A 153 12.87 -17.02 -10.84
CA ARG A 153 12.71 -18.34 -10.20
C ARG A 153 12.27 -19.44 -11.17
N GLY A 154 11.48 -19.09 -12.18
CA GLY A 154 11.08 -20.04 -13.23
C GLY A 154 12.26 -20.53 -14.08
N MET A 155 13.22 -19.65 -14.38
CA MET A 155 14.42 -20.02 -15.13
C MET A 155 15.40 -20.88 -14.31
N GLU A 156 15.57 -20.61 -13.01
CA GLU A 156 16.44 -21.43 -12.15
C GLU A 156 16.00 -22.90 -12.07
N LYS A 157 14.69 -23.17 -12.14
CA LYS A 157 14.13 -24.53 -12.17
C LYS A 157 14.25 -25.25 -13.52
N MET A 158 14.60 -24.53 -14.59
CA MET A 158 14.72 -25.10 -15.94
C MET A 158 16.18 -25.48 -16.29
N PHE A 159 17.14 -25.02 -15.47
CA PHE A 159 18.57 -25.29 -15.61
C PHE A 159 19.13 -26.22 -14.51
N MET A 160 18.26 -26.85 -13.72
CA MET A 160 18.57 -27.98 -12.83
C MET A 160 17.85 -29.22 -13.34
#